data_AF-A0A8J3C672-F1
#
_entry.id   AF-A0A8J3C672-F1
#
_cell.length_a   1.000
_cell.length_b   1.000
_cell.length_c   1.000
_cell.angle_alpha   90.00
_cell.angle_beta   90.00
_cell.angle_gamma   90.00
#
_symmetry.space_group_name_H-M   'P 1'
#
loop_
_entity.id
_entity.type
_entity.pdbx_description
1 polymer ?
#
loop_
_entity_poly.entity_id
_entity_poly.type
_entity_poly.pdbx_seq_one_letter_code
_entity_poly.pdbx_strand_id
1 'polypeptide(L)'
;MTHDADRLRETFASHEHLAPDPAAVYARVEELSRTYRRRRRGLQAAGGAALGVGLIAGVVNLPALLASPPSDSFPMVAPAAQPSASASAPAQVSPQDDPQTRKEWDAYFSAGYGYDDAVRLAKLWKMTGDVGAVKAEAGRRLLAGQNLPFKPTPTPTESAQSRYVSQKEALQVAAFFDAGYDYDDAAKLARLWHKPTPYDAKVEGGKRVLAGQDLPVQPDPSTGSVTALRVDAFFAAGYDYDDAAKLAKLWKKTTPYDAKAEGGKRLLAGETLPFKP
;
A
#
# COMPACT_ATOMS: atom_id res chain seq x y z
N MET A 1 6.31 -25.81 -46.91
CA MET A 1 6.25 -26.22 -45.49
C MET A 1 7.63 -26.43 -44.85
N THR A 2 8.76 -26.22 -45.55
CA THR A 2 10.11 -26.42 -45.00
C THR A 2 10.73 -25.16 -44.38
N HIS A 3 10.27 -23.97 -44.78
CA HIS A 3 10.87 -22.69 -44.38
C HIS A 3 10.71 -22.35 -42.88
N ASP A 4 9.56 -22.70 -42.29
CA ASP A 4 9.29 -22.42 -40.87
C ASP A 4 10.10 -23.34 -39.94
N ALA A 5 10.35 -24.58 -40.37
CA ALA A 5 11.16 -25.54 -39.61
C ALA A 5 12.64 -25.14 -39.56
N ASP A 6 13.15 -24.58 -40.66
CA ASP A 6 14.54 -24.10 -40.71
C ASP A 6 14.71 -22.81 -39.89
N ARG A 7 13.72 -21.91 -39.91
CA ARG A 7 13.71 -20.70 -39.08
C ARG A 7 13.70 -21.03 -37.58
N LEU A 8 12.93 -22.03 -37.15
CA LEU A 8 12.95 -22.48 -35.76
C LEU A 8 14.32 -23.05 -35.38
N ARG A 9 14.92 -23.88 -36.23
CA ARG A 9 16.25 -24.46 -35.98
C ARG A 9 17.32 -23.38 -35.82
N GLU A 10 17.29 -22.34 -36.64
CA GLU A 10 18.22 -21.22 -36.55
C GLU A 10 17.98 -20.34 -35.31
N THR A 11 16.73 -20.16 -34.89
CA THR A 11 16.43 -19.47 -33.62
C THR A 11 16.91 -20.24 -32.39
N PHE A 12 16.80 -21.58 -32.37
CA PHE A 12 17.32 -22.37 -31.24
C PHE A 12 18.86 -22.37 -31.21
N ALA A 13 19.51 -22.55 -32.36
CA ALA A 13 20.97 -22.50 -32.46
C ALA A 13 21.54 -21.14 -32.04
N SER A 14 20.86 -20.04 -32.39
CA SER A 14 21.28 -18.69 -32.00
C SER A 14 21.05 -18.37 -30.53
N HIS A 15 20.23 -19.11 -29.78
CA HIS A 15 19.93 -18.82 -28.37
C HIS A 15 20.47 -19.89 -27.40
N GLU A 16 21.19 -20.90 -27.89
CA GLU A 16 21.77 -21.98 -27.07
C GLU A 16 22.77 -21.45 -26.02
N HIS A 17 23.48 -20.36 -26.34
CA HIS A 17 24.42 -19.69 -25.44
C HIS A 17 23.76 -18.88 -24.31
N LEU A 18 22.43 -18.71 -24.35
CA LEU A 18 21.67 -18.04 -23.28
C LEU A 18 21.15 -19.02 -22.23
N ALA A 19 21.29 -20.33 -22.46
CA ALA A 19 21.00 -21.33 -21.44
C ALA A 19 22.02 -21.16 -20.30
N PRO A 20 21.58 -20.81 -19.08
CA PRO A 20 22.50 -20.67 -17.95
C PRO A 20 23.19 -22.01 -17.71
N ASP A 21 24.51 -21.97 -17.49
CA ASP A 21 25.31 -23.15 -17.20
C ASP A 21 24.63 -23.99 -16.11
N PRO A 22 24.23 -25.24 -16.40
CA PRO A 22 23.52 -26.08 -15.45
C PRO A 22 24.34 -26.26 -14.16
N ALA A 23 25.67 -26.32 -14.25
CA ALA A 23 26.53 -26.42 -13.06
C ALA A 23 26.42 -25.18 -12.16
N ALA A 24 26.34 -23.98 -12.75
CA ALA A 24 26.14 -22.73 -12.01
C ALA A 24 24.75 -22.66 -11.34
N VAL A 25 23.71 -23.19 -12.01
CA VAL A 25 22.35 -23.28 -11.45
C VAL A 25 22.33 -24.24 -10.26
N TYR A 26 22.92 -25.43 -10.38
CA TYR A 26 22.99 -26.40 -9.29
C TYR A 26 23.78 -25.88 -8.09
N ALA A 27 24.93 -25.22 -8.33
CA ALA A 27 25.73 -24.62 -7.27
C ALA A 27 24.93 -23.57 -6.47
N ARG A 28 24.15 -22.74 -7.16
CA ARG A 28 23.33 -21.69 -6.53
C ARG A 28 22.15 -22.26 -5.73
N VAL A 29 21.54 -23.34 -6.21
CA VAL A 29 20.49 -24.06 -5.47
C VAL A 29 21.07 -24.70 -4.20
N GLU A 30 22.27 -25.30 -4.27
CA GLU A 30 22.93 -25.83 -3.09
C GLU A 30 23.25 -24.74 -2.05
N GLU A 31 23.78 -23.59 -2.48
CA GLU A 31 24.10 -22.47 -1.60
C GLU A 31 22.86 -21.93 -0.87
N LEU A 32 21.75 -21.76 -1.58
CA LEU A 32 20.46 -21.36 -1.00
C LEU A 32 19.96 -22.39 0.01
N SER A 33 20.06 -23.68 -0.31
CA SER A 33 19.63 -24.77 0.58
C SER A 33 20.44 -24.83 1.89
N ARG A 34 21.76 -24.60 1.82
CA ARG A 34 22.67 -24.57 2.97
C ARG A 34 22.36 -23.36 3.87
N THR A 35 22.08 -22.22 3.27
CA THR A 35 21.70 -20.98 3.99
C THR A 35 20.38 -21.16 4.75
N TYR A 36 19.39 -21.79 4.11
CA TYR A 36 18.09 -22.05 4.73
C TYR A 36 18.17 -23.03 5.91
N ARG A 37 19.01 -24.09 5.81
CA ARG A 37 19.24 -25.03 6.92
C ARG A 37 19.92 -24.39 8.12
N ARG A 38 20.86 -23.45 7.92
CA ARG A 38 21.54 -22.74 9.02
C ARG A 38 20.57 -21.85 9.80
N ARG A 39 19.64 -21.16 9.12
CA ARG A 39 18.63 -20.30 9.78
C ARG A 39 17.67 -21.09 10.68
N ARG A 40 17.25 -22.29 10.26
CA ARG A 40 16.34 -23.12 11.06
C ARG A 40 16.96 -23.68 12.35
N ARG A 41 18.29 -23.83 12.42
CA ARG A 41 18.97 -24.32 13.63
C ARG A 41 19.35 -23.21 14.63
N GLY A 42 19.27 -21.94 14.24
CA GLY A 42 19.61 -20.79 15.11
C GLY A 42 18.47 -20.25 15.97
N LEU A 43 17.22 -20.70 15.75
CA LEU A 43 16.01 -20.14 16.37
C LEU A 43 15.53 -20.87 17.64
N GLN A 44 16.28 -21.86 18.15
CA GLN A 44 15.91 -22.59 19.38
C GLN A 44 16.82 -22.29 20.59
N ALA A 45 17.67 -21.26 20.55
CA ALA A 45 18.69 -21.03 21.59
C ALA A 45 18.66 -19.65 22.31
N ALA A 46 17.63 -18.83 22.17
CA ALA A 46 17.49 -17.58 22.94
C ALA A 46 16.00 -17.35 23.24
N GLY A 47 15.45 -17.74 24.40
CA GLY A 47 15.71 -17.19 25.74
C GLY A 47 14.53 -16.26 26.08
N GLY A 48 13.60 -16.54 26.99
CA GLY A 48 13.75 -17.20 28.29
C GLY A 48 13.98 -16.12 29.38
N ALA A 49 12.88 -15.63 29.97
CA ALA A 49 12.73 -14.90 31.25
C ALA A 49 13.48 -13.56 31.50
N ALA A 50 12.74 -12.53 31.94
CA ALA A 50 13.06 -11.70 33.11
C ALA A 50 11.92 -10.72 33.48
N LEU A 51 11.42 -10.87 34.71
CA LEU A 51 10.67 -9.86 35.47
C LEU A 51 11.65 -8.79 35.99
N GLY A 52 11.23 -7.53 36.12
CA GLY A 52 12.09 -6.46 36.66
C GLY A 52 11.37 -5.16 37.01
N VAL A 53 11.30 -4.86 38.30
CA VAL A 53 10.68 -3.74 39.03
C VAL A 53 11.50 -2.43 38.96
N GLY A 54 10.84 -1.25 39.09
CA GLY A 54 11.39 -0.01 39.70
C GLY A 54 11.30 1.28 38.84
N LEU A 55 10.37 2.24 39.10
CA LEU A 55 10.50 3.50 39.90
C LEU A 55 11.62 4.48 39.40
N ILE A 56 11.40 5.78 39.07
CA ILE A 56 11.09 6.93 39.95
C ILE A 56 10.75 8.21 39.13
N ALA A 57 9.83 9.02 39.70
CA ALA A 57 9.60 10.49 39.70
C ALA A 57 9.57 11.38 38.42
N GLY A 58 8.53 12.21 38.40
CA GLY A 58 8.45 13.48 37.67
C GLY A 58 7.17 14.22 38.06
N VAL A 59 7.26 15.07 39.09
CA VAL A 59 6.16 15.82 39.71
C VAL A 59 6.02 17.17 39.00
N VAL A 60 4.84 17.53 38.46
CA VAL A 60 4.43 18.94 38.34
C VAL A 60 2.89 19.09 38.37
N ASN A 61 2.41 19.53 39.53
CA ASN A 61 1.37 20.53 39.84
C ASN A 61 0.09 20.68 38.97
N LEU A 62 -1.05 20.25 39.56
CA LEU A 62 -2.38 20.88 39.83
C LEU A 62 -2.78 22.24 39.17
N PRO A 63 -4.08 22.66 39.17
CA PRO A 63 -5.29 22.03 39.73
C PRO A 63 -6.52 21.98 38.80
N ALA A 64 -7.44 21.06 39.11
CA ALA A 64 -8.87 21.25 38.92
C ALA A 64 -9.48 21.68 40.26
N LEU A 65 -10.56 22.48 40.26
CA LEU A 65 -11.82 22.31 41.02
C LEU A 65 -12.64 23.62 41.10
N LEU A 66 -13.88 23.53 40.57
CA LEU A 66 -15.17 24.02 41.09
C LEU A 66 -15.37 25.50 41.48
N ALA A 67 -16.38 26.17 40.89
CA ALA A 67 -17.71 26.40 41.51
C ALA A 67 -18.52 27.51 40.78
N SER A 68 -19.84 27.44 40.97
CA SER A 68 -20.98 28.08 40.29
C SER A 68 -21.07 29.62 40.29
N PRO A 69 -21.96 30.20 39.44
CA PRO A 69 -22.17 31.65 39.30
C PRO A 69 -23.23 32.22 40.27
N PRO A 70 -23.27 33.54 40.49
CA PRO A 70 -24.50 34.26 40.81
C PRO A 70 -25.11 34.97 39.59
N SER A 71 -26.43 34.99 39.58
CA SER A 71 -27.36 35.72 38.74
C SER A 71 -27.03 37.22 38.63
N ASP A 72 -27.19 37.83 37.46
CA ASP A 72 -28.31 38.73 37.12
C ASP A 72 -27.96 39.77 36.03
N SER A 73 -28.96 40.05 35.20
CA SER A 73 -29.17 41.27 34.37
C SER A 73 -28.50 41.42 32.99
N PHE A 74 -29.38 41.42 31.97
CA PHE A 74 -29.29 41.98 30.60
C PHE A 74 -28.90 43.49 30.57
N PRO A 75 -28.63 44.18 29.42
CA PRO A 75 -29.02 43.85 28.02
C PRO A 75 -28.00 44.12 26.88
N MET A 76 -28.42 43.64 25.69
CA MET A 76 -28.00 43.91 24.30
C MET A 76 -26.90 44.95 24.01
N VAL A 77 -25.99 44.63 23.06
CA VAL A 77 -25.86 45.25 21.71
C VAL A 77 -25.02 44.32 20.82
N ALA A 78 -25.51 43.97 19.63
CA ALA A 78 -24.72 43.33 18.56
C ALA A 78 -24.00 44.40 17.72
N PRO A 79 -22.79 44.12 17.21
CA PRO A 79 -22.57 44.39 15.78
C PRO A 79 -21.79 43.29 15.04
N ALA A 80 -22.34 42.97 13.87
CA ALA A 80 -21.71 42.56 12.60
C ALA A 80 -20.38 41.79 12.64
N ALA A 81 -20.47 40.48 12.36
CA ALA A 81 -19.35 39.65 11.96
C ALA A 81 -18.89 40.00 10.54
N GLN A 82 -17.64 40.41 10.39
CA GLN A 82 -16.92 40.32 9.12
C GLN A 82 -16.51 38.85 8.89
N PRO A 83 -16.64 38.31 7.68
CA PRO A 83 -16.16 36.97 7.37
C PRO A 83 -14.64 36.99 7.21
N SER A 84 -13.92 36.48 8.21
CA SER A 84 -12.53 36.04 8.00
C SER A 84 -12.55 34.86 7.04
N ALA A 85 -12.07 35.09 5.82
CA ALA A 85 -11.79 34.06 4.85
C ALA A 85 -10.72 33.11 5.41
N SER A 86 -11.15 31.97 5.97
CA SER A 86 -10.26 30.84 6.19
C SER A 86 -9.90 30.27 4.83
N ALA A 87 -8.62 30.42 4.48
CA ALA A 87 -8.00 29.83 3.31
C ALA A 87 -8.35 28.34 3.22
N SER A 88 -8.97 27.95 2.12
CA SER A 88 -9.28 26.57 1.77
C SER A 88 -7.98 25.76 1.70
N ALA A 89 -7.84 24.76 2.58
CA ALA A 89 -6.89 23.68 2.37
C ALA A 89 -7.37 22.86 1.15
N PRO A 90 -6.50 22.52 0.18
CA PRO A 90 -6.92 21.77 -0.99
C PRO A 90 -7.26 20.32 -0.60
N ALA A 91 -8.38 19.83 -1.14
CA ALA A 91 -8.85 18.46 -1.01
C ALA A 91 -7.78 17.47 -1.55
N GLN A 92 -7.41 16.49 -0.72
CA GLN A 92 -6.42 15.46 -1.08
C GLN A 92 -7.10 14.32 -1.83
N VAL A 93 -6.83 14.25 -3.13
CA VAL A 93 -7.22 13.17 -4.04
C VAL A 93 -6.52 11.86 -3.67
N SER A 94 -7.19 10.72 -3.88
CA SER A 94 -6.63 9.37 -3.60
C SER A 94 -5.29 9.16 -4.31
N PRO A 95 -4.26 8.60 -3.63
CA PRO A 95 -2.90 8.65 -4.16
C PRO A 95 -2.71 7.89 -5.49
N GLN A 96 -3.26 6.69 -5.69
CA GLN A 96 -2.78 5.85 -6.82
C GLN A 96 -3.10 6.34 -8.24
N ASP A 97 -4.17 7.10 -8.45
CA ASP A 97 -4.57 7.58 -9.78
C ASP A 97 -4.22 9.05 -10.04
N ASP A 98 -3.66 9.73 -9.03
CA ASP A 98 -3.11 11.06 -9.21
C ASP A 98 -1.75 10.98 -9.92
N PRO A 99 -1.58 11.59 -11.11
CA PRO A 99 -0.27 11.67 -11.77
C PRO A 99 0.81 12.28 -10.87
N GLN A 100 0.44 13.06 -9.85
CA GLN A 100 1.36 13.57 -8.86
C GLN A 100 1.91 12.46 -7.94
N THR A 101 1.07 11.57 -7.44
CA THR A 101 1.52 10.45 -6.60
C THR A 101 2.43 9.51 -7.37
N ARG A 102 2.20 9.27 -8.66
CA ARG A 102 3.13 8.47 -9.47
C ARG A 102 4.52 9.09 -9.49
N LYS A 103 4.61 10.41 -9.67
CA LYS A 103 5.89 11.14 -9.58
C LYS A 103 6.51 11.05 -8.19
N GLU A 104 5.70 11.09 -7.15
CA GLU A 104 6.17 10.92 -5.77
C GLU A 104 6.75 9.51 -5.57
N TRP A 105 6.05 8.47 -6.03
CA TRP A 105 6.55 7.10 -5.98
C TRP A 105 7.84 6.95 -6.79
N ASP A 106 7.90 7.49 -8.01
CA ASP A 106 9.10 7.44 -8.83
C ASP A 106 10.30 8.11 -8.16
N ALA A 107 10.09 9.25 -7.49
CA ALA A 107 11.14 9.94 -6.75
C ALA A 107 11.63 9.11 -5.55
N TYR A 108 10.71 8.47 -4.84
CA TYR A 108 11.02 7.57 -3.73
C TYR A 108 11.91 6.40 -4.18
N PHE A 109 11.52 5.74 -5.27
CA PHE A 109 12.28 4.62 -5.82
C PHE A 109 13.60 5.07 -6.46
N SER A 110 13.62 6.22 -7.12
CA SER A 110 14.82 6.80 -7.72
C SER A 110 15.86 7.19 -6.67
N ALA A 111 15.42 7.58 -5.47
CA ALA A 111 16.29 7.82 -4.32
C ALA A 111 16.81 6.52 -3.66
N GLY A 112 16.41 5.35 -4.17
CA GLY A 112 16.92 4.04 -3.77
C GLY A 112 16.24 3.45 -2.54
N TYR A 113 15.06 3.94 -2.15
CA TYR A 113 14.31 3.41 -1.03
C TYR A 113 13.40 2.25 -1.45
N GLY A 114 13.38 1.18 -0.65
CA GLY A 114 12.62 -0.04 -0.90
C GLY A 114 11.37 -0.19 -0.02
N TYR A 115 10.63 -1.28 -0.20
CA TYR A 115 9.44 -1.57 0.60
C TYR A 115 9.72 -1.63 2.11
N ASP A 116 10.81 -2.28 2.51
CA ASP A 116 11.20 -2.38 3.93
C ASP A 116 11.51 -1.01 4.54
N ASP A 117 12.07 -0.09 3.73
CA ASP A 117 12.28 1.29 4.16
C ASP A 117 10.95 2.01 4.35
N ALA A 118 9.95 1.78 3.48
CA ALA A 118 8.62 2.35 3.63
C ALA A 118 7.95 1.86 4.92
N VAL A 119 8.08 0.58 5.27
CA VAL A 119 7.56 0.03 6.54
C VAL A 119 8.27 0.67 7.75
N ARG A 120 9.59 0.88 7.65
CA ARG A 120 10.34 1.59 8.70
C ARG A 120 9.94 3.07 8.81
N LEU A 121 9.72 3.75 7.69
CA LEU A 121 9.22 5.12 7.65
C LEU A 121 7.82 5.20 8.24
N ALA A 122 6.95 4.24 7.94
CA ALA A 122 5.59 4.16 8.50
C ALA A 122 5.64 4.14 10.03
N LYS A 123 6.50 3.27 10.58
CA LYS A 123 6.73 3.17 12.03
C LYS A 123 7.31 4.44 12.63
N LEU A 124 8.25 5.08 11.94
CA LEU A 124 8.93 6.28 12.43
C LEU A 124 8.02 7.51 12.41
N TRP A 125 7.24 7.68 11.36
CA TRP A 125 6.28 8.77 11.19
C TRP A 125 4.94 8.50 11.86
N LYS A 126 4.80 7.33 12.51
CA LYS A 126 3.55 6.85 13.12
C LYS A 126 2.38 6.90 12.12
N MET A 127 2.68 6.71 10.84
CA MET A 127 1.67 6.59 9.81
C MET A 127 1.09 5.19 9.90
N THR A 128 -0.19 5.11 10.26
CA THR A 128 -0.97 3.86 10.27
C THR A 128 -1.62 3.56 8.92
N GLY A 129 -1.33 4.38 7.90
CA GLY A 129 -1.83 4.23 6.53
C GLY A 129 -1.13 3.13 5.73
N ASP A 130 -1.68 2.85 4.55
CA ASP A 130 -1.09 1.92 3.58
C ASP A 130 0.37 2.30 3.25
N VAL A 131 1.19 1.28 3.00
CA VAL A 131 2.62 1.47 2.68
C VAL A 131 2.78 2.33 1.41
N GLY A 132 1.80 2.30 0.49
CA GLY A 132 1.74 3.20 -0.65
C GLY A 132 1.67 4.69 -0.28
N ALA A 133 0.92 5.05 0.75
CA ALA A 133 0.82 6.44 1.22
C ALA A 133 2.15 6.92 1.83
N VAL A 134 2.84 6.04 2.56
CA VAL A 134 4.16 6.34 3.15
C VAL A 134 5.22 6.53 2.06
N LYS A 135 5.16 5.74 0.98
CA LYS A 135 6.01 5.92 -0.21
C LYS A 135 5.73 7.24 -0.92
N ALA A 136 4.46 7.61 -1.09
CA ALA A 136 4.06 8.89 -1.67
C ALA A 136 4.61 10.06 -0.85
N GLU A 137 4.39 10.04 0.46
CA GLU A 137 4.86 11.12 1.32
C GLU A 137 6.39 11.21 1.38
N ALA A 138 7.08 10.08 1.41
CA ALA A 138 8.52 10.03 1.32
C ALA A 138 9.04 10.57 -0.02
N GLY A 139 8.40 10.18 -1.12
CA GLY A 139 8.65 10.70 -2.46
C GLY A 139 8.45 12.20 -2.59
N ARG A 140 7.36 12.73 -2.03
CA ARG A 140 7.07 14.15 -1.99
C ARG A 140 8.15 14.94 -1.25
N ARG A 141 8.59 14.42 -0.10
CA ARG A 141 9.68 15.03 0.69
C ARG A 141 10.99 15.05 -0.12
N LEU A 142 11.29 13.98 -0.84
CA LEU A 142 12.46 13.91 -1.73
C LEU A 142 12.36 14.89 -2.90
N LEU A 143 11.19 15.03 -3.54
CA LEU A 143 10.96 16.03 -4.60
C LEU A 143 11.08 17.46 -4.08
N ALA A 144 10.71 17.71 -2.83
CA ALA A 144 10.92 18.99 -2.14
C ALA A 144 12.38 19.21 -1.68
N GLY A 145 13.30 18.30 -2.01
CA GLY A 145 14.72 18.38 -1.62
C GLY A 145 14.98 18.08 -0.15
N GLN A 146 13.99 17.55 0.58
CA GLN A 146 14.13 17.16 1.98
C GLN A 146 14.74 15.76 2.09
N ASN A 147 15.67 15.60 3.03
CA ASN A 147 16.24 14.30 3.34
C ASN A 147 15.32 13.50 4.26
N LEU A 148 15.20 12.20 3.98
CA LEU A 148 14.46 11.29 4.85
C LEU A 148 15.26 10.97 6.13
N PRO A 149 14.59 10.57 7.24
CA PRO A 149 15.20 10.44 8.56
C PRO A 149 16.32 9.39 8.65
N PHE A 150 16.38 8.48 7.68
CA PHE A 150 17.49 7.58 7.50
C PHE A 150 17.82 7.50 6.01
N LYS A 151 19.11 7.30 5.73
CA LYS A 151 19.58 6.96 4.39
C LYS A 151 18.91 5.66 3.96
N PRO A 152 18.59 5.48 2.66
CA PRO A 152 18.03 4.23 2.17
C PRO A 152 18.89 3.12 2.73
N THR A 153 18.26 2.12 3.37
CA THR A 153 19.04 1.02 3.90
C THR A 153 19.79 0.47 2.69
N PRO A 154 21.14 0.30 2.74
CA PRO A 154 21.81 -0.46 1.72
C PRO A 154 21.31 -1.89 1.91
N THR A 155 20.16 -2.19 1.31
CA THR A 155 19.83 -3.54 0.91
C THR A 155 21.10 -4.04 0.26
N PRO A 156 21.66 -5.17 0.70
CA PRO A 156 22.99 -5.63 0.31
C PRO A 156 23.06 -5.66 -1.22
N THR A 157 23.53 -4.58 -1.84
CA THR A 157 23.25 -4.22 -3.23
C THR A 157 21.86 -4.71 -3.68
N GLU A 158 20.82 -3.86 -3.67
CA GLU A 158 19.73 -4.09 -4.64
C GLU A 158 20.37 -4.04 -6.03
N SER A 159 20.82 -5.20 -6.48
CA SER A 159 21.38 -5.45 -7.79
C SER A 159 20.38 -4.92 -8.82
N ALA A 160 20.82 -4.69 -10.06
CA ALA A 160 19.90 -4.43 -11.16
C ALA A 160 18.69 -5.40 -11.14
N GLN A 161 18.88 -6.61 -10.61
CA GLN A 161 17.84 -7.60 -10.31
C GLN A 161 16.72 -7.13 -9.37
N SER A 162 16.97 -6.42 -8.27
CA SER A 162 15.90 -6.01 -7.34
C SER A 162 15.06 -4.85 -7.88
N ARG A 163 15.71 -3.86 -8.51
CA ARG A 163 15.01 -2.80 -9.27
C ARG A 163 14.23 -3.36 -10.46
N TYR A 164 14.79 -4.38 -11.11
CA TYR A 164 14.10 -5.12 -12.16
C TYR A 164 12.92 -5.92 -11.62
N VAL A 165 13.04 -6.53 -10.44
CA VAL A 165 11.94 -7.23 -9.77
C VAL A 165 10.83 -6.25 -9.39
N SER A 166 11.14 -5.07 -8.84
CA SER A 166 10.11 -4.08 -8.50
C SER A 166 9.42 -3.47 -9.73
N GLN A 167 10.16 -3.18 -10.81
CA GLN A 167 9.55 -2.76 -12.09
C GLN A 167 8.72 -3.88 -12.71
N LYS A 168 9.20 -5.12 -12.67
CA LYS A 168 8.48 -6.28 -13.17
C LYS A 168 7.21 -6.54 -12.37
N GLU A 169 7.24 -6.40 -11.06
CA GLU A 169 6.05 -6.48 -10.20
C GLU A 169 5.07 -5.36 -10.51
N ALA A 170 5.53 -4.13 -10.75
CA ALA A 170 4.67 -3.03 -11.17
C ALA A 170 4.00 -3.30 -12.52
N LEU A 171 4.73 -3.82 -13.51
CA LEU A 171 4.18 -4.23 -14.81
C LEU A 171 3.20 -5.39 -14.69
N GLN A 172 3.45 -6.34 -13.79
CA GLN A 172 2.53 -7.44 -13.52
C GLN A 172 1.23 -6.91 -12.89
N VAL A 173 1.34 -6.07 -11.87
CA VAL A 173 0.17 -5.45 -11.24
C VAL A 173 -0.63 -4.63 -12.26
N ALA A 174 0.04 -3.85 -13.13
CA ALA A 174 -0.62 -3.12 -14.21
C ALA A 174 -1.35 -4.07 -15.18
N ALA A 175 -0.67 -5.11 -15.67
CA ALA A 175 -1.27 -6.09 -16.59
C ALA A 175 -2.48 -6.82 -15.98
N PHE A 176 -2.46 -7.07 -14.67
CA PHE A 176 -3.61 -7.62 -13.96
C PHE A 176 -4.84 -6.70 -14.07
N PHE A 177 -4.65 -5.40 -13.83
CA PHE A 177 -5.73 -4.42 -13.95
C PHE A 177 -6.15 -4.17 -15.41
N ASP A 178 -5.19 -4.12 -16.33
CA ASP A 178 -5.46 -3.93 -17.77
C ASP A 178 -6.26 -5.10 -18.35
N ALA A 179 -6.12 -6.30 -17.78
CA ALA A 179 -6.95 -7.46 -18.10
C ALA A 179 -8.35 -7.41 -17.48
N GLY A 180 -8.72 -6.32 -16.80
CA GLY A 180 -10.04 -6.08 -16.24
C GLY A 180 -10.26 -6.67 -14.86
N TYR A 181 -9.22 -7.21 -14.22
CA TYR A 181 -9.32 -7.72 -12.85
C TYR A 181 -9.24 -6.61 -11.81
N ASP A 182 -10.00 -6.75 -10.73
CA ASP A 182 -10.04 -5.77 -9.66
C ASP A 182 -9.45 -6.30 -8.34
N TYR A 183 -9.57 -5.50 -7.28
CA TYR A 183 -9.11 -5.90 -5.95
C TYR A 183 -9.86 -7.10 -5.38
N ASP A 184 -11.17 -7.23 -5.63
CA ASP A 184 -11.97 -8.32 -5.10
C ASP A 184 -11.60 -9.64 -5.77
N ASP A 185 -11.32 -9.60 -7.07
CA ASP A 185 -10.76 -10.74 -7.81
C ASP A 185 -9.37 -11.11 -7.29
N ALA A 186 -8.52 -10.13 -6.99
CA ALA A 186 -7.24 -10.39 -6.35
C ALA A 186 -7.40 -11.04 -4.95
N ALA A 187 -8.40 -10.63 -4.17
CA ALA A 187 -8.68 -11.22 -2.87
C ALA A 187 -9.20 -12.68 -2.99
N LYS A 188 -10.06 -12.97 -3.98
CA LYS A 188 -10.48 -14.34 -4.30
C LYS A 188 -9.29 -15.19 -4.73
N LEU A 189 -8.44 -14.67 -5.62
CA LEU A 189 -7.23 -15.34 -6.09
C LEU A 189 -6.22 -15.58 -4.98
N ALA A 190 -6.07 -14.64 -4.05
CA ALA A 190 -5.20 -14.83 -2.88
C ALA A 190 -5.66 -16.00 -2.02
N ARG A 191 -6.97 -16.14 -1.79
CA ARG A 191 -7.54 -17.29 -1.08
C ARG A 191 -7.33 -18.59 -1.84
N LEU A 192 -7.55 -18.58 -3.15
CA LEU A 192 -7.44 -19.75 -4.02
C LEU A 192 -5.99 -20.25 -4.14
N TRP A 193 -5.02 -19.34 -4.23
CA TRP A 193 -3.61 -19.65 -4.38
C TRP A 193 -2.84 -19.66 -3.06
N HIS A 194 -3.54 -19.54 -1.93
CA HIS A 194 -2.95 -19.46 -0.59
C HIS A 194 -1.86 -18.39 -0.47
N LYS A 195 -2.07 -17.24 -1.11
CA LYS A 195 -1.17 -16.09 -1.01
C LYS A 195 -1.46 -15.30 0.27
N PRO A 196 -0.41 -14.74 0.91
CA PRO A 196 -0.58 -14.04 2.18
C PRO A 196 -1.35 -12.72 2.01
N THR A 197 -1.24 -12.06 0.86
CA THR A 197 -1.98 -10.82 0.59
C THR A 197 -2.65 -10.81 -0.79
N PRO A 198 -3.71 -10.00 -0.98
CA PRO A 198 -4.26 -9.69 -2.30
C PRO A 198 -3.22 -9.09 -3.25
N TYR A 199 -2.25 -8.34 -2.73
CA TYR A 199 -1.16 -7.78 -3.55
C TYR A 199 -0.31 -8.90 -4.19
N ASP A 200 0.08 -9.91 -3.42
CA ASP A 200 0.83 -11.06 -3.94
C ASP A 200 0.05 -11.81 -5.03
N ALA A 201 -1.28 -11.84 -4.92
CA ALA A 201 -2.15 -12.42 -5.94
C ALA A 201 -2.23 -11.55 -7.20
N LYS A 202 -2.19 -10.22 -7.10
CA LYS A 202 -2.10 -9.33 -8.28
C LYS A 202 -0.81 -9.53 -9.04
N VAL A 203 0.31 -9.60 -8.33
CA VAL A 203 1.63 -9.85 -8.92
C VAL A 203 1.65 -11.20 -9.65
N GLU A 204 1.17 -12.27 -9.01
CA GLU A 204 1.11 -13.61 -9.63
C GLU A 204 0.08 -13.66 -10.77
N GLY A 205 -1.08 -13.02 -10.62
CA GLY A 205 -2.12 -12.96 -11.63
C GLY A 205 -1.65 -12.20 -12.86
N GLY A 206 -1.07 -11.03 -12.67
CA GLY A 206 -0.43 -10.23 -13.71
C GLY A 206 0.67 -10.97 -14.46
N LYS A 207 1.49 -11.73 -13.75
CA LYS A 207 2.51 -12.60 -14.36
C LYS A 207 1.90 -13.64 -15.29
N ARG A 208 0.77 -14.25 -14.90
CA ARG A 208 0.06 -15.26 -15.71
C ARG A 208 -0.63 -14.63 -16.91
N VAL A 209 -1.27 -13.48 -16.72
CA VAL A 209 -1.87 -12.67 -17.80
C VAL A 209 -0.82 -12.29 -18.84
N LEU A 210 0.35 -11.79 -18.42
CA LEU A 210 1.47 -11.47 -19.33
C LEU A 210 2.03 -12.70 -20.05
N ALA A 211 1.86 -13.89 -19.48
CA ALA A 211 2.20 -15.16 -20.12
C ALA A 211 1.07 -15.72 -21.01
N GLY A 212 -0.02 -14.97 -21.20
CA GLY A 212 -1.19 -15.40 -21.97
C GLY A 212 -2.00 -16.52 -21.30
N GLN A 213 -1.86 -16.68 -19.98
CA GLN A 213 -2.57 -17.71 -19.22
C GLN A 213 -3.84 -17.14 -18.58
N ASP A 214 -4.93 -17.89 -18.66
CA ASP A 214 -6.18 -17.54 -17.99
C ASP A 214 -6.06 -17.70 -16.47
N LEU A 215 -6.71 -16.79 -15.74
CA LEU A 215 -6.83 -16.92 -14.29
C LEU A 215 -8.07 -17.77 -13.94
N PRO A 216 -8.04 -18.52 -12.82
CA PRO A 216 -9.18 -19.34 -12.39
C PRO A 216 -10.43 -18.52 -12.04
N VAL A 217 -10.25 -17.24 -11.76
CA VAL A 217 -11.33 -16.25 -11.61
C VAL A 217 -11.39 -15.51 -12.93
N GLN A 218 -12.59 -15.36 -13.49
CA GLN A 218 -12.83 -14.50 -14.65
C GLN A 218 -13.01 -13.06 -14.15
N PRO A 219 -12.45 -12.05 -14.84
CA PRO A 219 -12.68 -10.67 -14.48
C PRO A 219 -14.16 -10.40 -14.65
N ASP A 220 -14.81 -9.84 -13.64
CA ASP A 220 -16.19 -9.42 -13.78
C ASP A 220 -16.21 -7.95 -14.24
N PRO A 221 -16.46 -7.68 -15.54
CA PRO A 221 -16.42 -6.33 -16.07
C PRO A 221 -17.50 -5.42 -15.45
N SER A 222 -18.53 -6.02 -14.85
CA SER A 222 -19.58 -5.29 -14.16
C SER A 222 -19.20 -4.93 -12.72
N THR A 223 -18.32 -5.72 -12.08
CA THR A 223 -17.95 -5.49 -10.68
C THR A 223 -16.73 -4.58 -10.58
N GLY A 224 -15.74 -4.70 -11.48
CA GLY A 224 -14.55 -3.84 -11.47
C GLY A 224 -14.88 -2.36 -11.73
N SER A 225 -15.71 -2.06 -12.74
CA SER A 225 -16.09 -0.67 -13.04
C SER A 225 -17.06 -0.10 -12.00
N VAL A 226 -17.98 -0.92 -11.46
CA VAL A 226 -18.95 -0.45 -10.46
C VAL A 226 -18.29 -0.27 -9.11
N THR A 227 -17.34 -1.13 -8.72
CA THR A 227 -16.58 -0.97 -7.47
C THR A 227 -15.66 0.24 -7.58
N ALA A 228 -14.98 0.46 -8.71
CA ALA A 228 -14.22 1.68 -8.97
C ALA A 228 -15.12 2.94 -8.89
N LEU A 229 -16.28 2.94 -9.55
CA LEU A 229 -17.24 4.05 -9.49
C LEU A 229 -17.76 4.33 -8.07
N ARG A 230 -18.03 3.29 -7.29
CA ARG A 230 -18.41 3.43 -5.87
C ARG A 230 -17.26 4.04 -5.08
N VAL A 231 -16.07 3.48 -5.25
CA VAL A 231 -14.86 3.99 -4.64
C VAL A 231 -14.66 5.46 -4.97
N ASP A 232 -14.79 5.86 -6.23
CA ASP A 232 -14.65 7.25 -6.68
C ASP A 232 -15.74 8.15 -6.10
N ALA A 233 -16.99 7.68 -6.08
CA ALA A 233 -18.10 8.41 -5.47
C ALA A 233 -17.86 8.69 -3.97
N PHE A 234 -17.20 7.77 -3.27
CA PHE A 234 -16.81 7.96 -1.87
C PHE A 234 -15.82 9.12 -1.70
N PHE A 235 -14.77 9.21 -2.53
CA PHE A 235 -13.84 10.36 -2.49
C PHE A 235 -14.46 11.64 -3.01
N ALA A 236 -15.28 11.56 -4.05
CA ALA A 236 -15.97 12.70 -4.62
C ALA A 236 -16.90 13.36 -3.60
N ALA A 237 -17.45 12.58 -2.65
CA ALA A 237 -18.22 13.08 -1.52
C ALA A 237 -17.36 13.66 -0.38
N GLY A 238 -16.03 13.66 -0.51
CA GLY A 238 -15.07 14.26 0.42
C GLY A 238 -14.51 13.30 1.48
N TYR A 239 -14.93 12.03 1.50
CA TYR A 239 -14.47 11.06 2.50
C TYR A 239 -13.07 10.54 2.19
N ASP A 240 -12.29 10.34 3.24
CA ASP A 240 -10.92 9.86 3.14
C ASP A 240 -10.75 8.40 3.62
N TYR A 241 -9.51 7.94 3.68
CA TYR A 241 -9.22 6.59 4.14
C TYR A 241 -9.46 6.38 5.64
N ASP A 242 -9.20 7.39 6.47
CA ASP A 242 -9.44 7.30 7.91
C ASP A 242 -10.94 7.18 8.18
N ASP A 243 -11.76 7.85 7.39
CA ASP A 243 -13.20 7.68 7.38
C ASP A 243 -13.62 6.29 6.93
N ALA A 244 -13.00 5.76 5.87
CA ALA A 244 -13.24 4.38 5.44
C ALA A 244 -12.88 3.37 6.55
N ALA A 245 -11.81 3.61 7.32
CA ALA A 245 -11.43 2.77 8.46
C ALA A 245 -12.44 2.86 9.62
N LYS A 246 -12.93 4.06 9.95
CA LYS A 246 -14.01 4.27 10.93
C LYS A 246 -15.29 3.56 10.49
N LEU A 247 -15.67 3.68 9.21
CA LEU A 247 -16.83 3.00 8.63
C LEU A 247 -16.66 1.48 8.62
N ALA A 248 -15.46 0.98 8.34
CA ALA A 248 -15.18 -0.46 8.40
C ALA A 248 -15.42 -1.01 9.81
N LYS A 249 -14.98 -0.28 10.84
CA LYS A 249 -15.25 -0.64 12.23
C LYS A 249 -16.75 -0.58 12.56
N LEU A 250 -17.44 0.47 12.12
CA LEU A 250 -18.85 0.68 12.39
C LEU A 250 -19.75 -0.38 11.70
N TRP A 251 -19.44 -0.70 10.45
CA TRP A 251 -20.19 -1.66 9.63
C TRP A 251 -19.65 -3.09 9.73
N LYS A 252 -18.66 -3.34 10.60
CA LYS A 252 -18.02 -4.65 10.81
C LYS A 252 -17.47 -5.25 9.52
N LYS A 253 -16.94 -4.41 8.63
CA LYS A 253 -16.25 -4.84 7.41
C LYS A 253 -14.82 -5.27 7.72
N THR A 254 -14.31 -6.21 6.94
CA THR A 254 -12.99 -6.80 7.16
C THR A 254 -11.87 -5.85 6.75
N THR A 255 -12.11 -5.02 5.73
CA THR A 255 -11.13 -4.05 5.25
C THR A 255 -11.74 -2.64 5.09
N PRO A 256 -10.92 -1.58 5.21
CA PRO A 256 -11.33 -0.22 4.85
C PRO A 256 -11.80 -0.09 3.40
N TYR A 257 -11.26 -0.90 2.49
CA TYR A 257 -11.68 -0.94 1.10
C TYR A 257 -13.14 -1.42 0.94
N ASP A 258 -13.55 -2.46 1.66
CA ASP A 258 -14.94 -2.93 1.64
C ASP A 258 -15.91 -1.84 2.14
N ALA A 259 -15.49 -1.05 3.13
CA ALA A 259 -16.28 0.05 3.65
C ALA A 259 -16.35 1.22 2.66
N LYS A 260 -15.25 1.54 1.97
CA LYS A 260 -15.19 2.53 0.90
C LYS A 260 -16.17 2.20 -0.24
N ALA A 261 -16.16 0.96 -0.72
CA ALA A 261 -17.07 0.50 -1.77
C ALA A 261 -18.55 0.52 -1.33
N GLU A 262 -18.84 0.11 -0.08
CA GLU A 262 -20.20 0.18 0.48
C GLU A 262 -20.66 1.64 0.68
N GLY A 263 -19.79 2.52 1.17
CA GLY A 263 -20.08 3.93 1.36
C GLY A 263 -20.36 4.63 0.04
N GLY A 264 -19.52 4.36 -0.96
CA GLY A 264 -19.72 4.78 -2.34
C GLY A 264 -21.05 4.35 -2.93
N LYS A 265 -21.45 3.09 -2.72
CA LYS A 265 -22.75 2.57 -3.15
C LYS A 265 -23.92 3.34 -2.54
N ARG A 266 -23.85 3.66 -1.24
CA ARG A 266 -24.87 4.43 -0.53
C ARG A 266 -24.96 5.87 -1.03
N LEU A 267 -23.82 6.50 -1.26
CA LEU A 267 -23.74 7.86 -1.81
C LEU A 267 -24.32 7.93 -3.22
N LEU A 268 -24.03 6.95 -4.08
CA LEU A 268 -24.63 6.85 -5.42
C LEU A 268 -26.15 6.62 -5.39
N ALA A 269 -26.67 6.01 -4.31
CA ALA A 269 -28.09 5.87 -4.06
C ALA A 269 -28.75 7.12 -3.44
N GLY A 270 -27.97 8.19 -3.17
CA GLY A 270 -28.45 9.41 -2.52
C GLY A 270 -28.57 9.31 -1.00
N GLU A 271 -28.05 8.24 -0.39
CA GLU A 271 -28.04 8.06 1.06
C GLU A 271 -26.89 8.81 1.72
N THR A 272 -27.07 9.22 2.98
CA THR A 272 -26.02 9.84 3.79
C THR A 272 -25.26 8.78 4.59
N LEU A 273 -23.96 9.01 4.80
CA LEU A 273 -23.15 8.15 5.65
C LEU A 273 -23.31 8.53 7.14
N PRO A 274 -22.99 7.62 8.08
CA PRO A 274 -23.19 7.84 9.52
C PRO A 274 -22.50 9.08 10.11
N PHE A 275 -21.49 9.62 9.42
CA PHE A 275 -20.85 10.89 9.75
C PHE A 275 -20.46 11.60 8.45
N LYS A 276 -20.23 12.91 8.55
CA LYS A 276 -19.72 13.73 7.44
C LYS A 276 -18.18 13.65 7.41
N PRO A 277 -17.56 13.79 6.23
CA PRO A 277 -16.10 13.86 6.13
C PRO A 277 -15.55 15.05 6.93
#